data_AF-A0A3B3ZMC1-F1
#
_entry.id   AF-A0A3B3ZMC1-F1
#
_cell.length_a   1.000
_cell.length_b   1.000
_cell.length_c   1.000
_cell.angle_alpha   90.00
_cell.angle_beta   90.00
_cell.angle_gamma   90.00
#
_symmetry.space_group_name_H-M   'P 1'
#
loop_
_entity.id
_entity.type
_entity.pdbx_description
1 polymer ?
#
loop_
_entity_poly.entity_id
_entity_poly.type
_entity_poly.pdbx_seq_one_letter_code
_entity_poly.pdbx_strand_id
1 'polypeptide(L)'
;MNLVLSFLVAVHSSLDLFLSSCASSPPHLYLLLPECDCSGRSDECVFDMDQYRGTGSGGRCLNCRDNTDGPHCERCKEDHYRSSPEDVCLPCNCNINGSVTQQCDQTGSCVCKEGVTGEKCDTCTPGFHSLGLGGCRRSEGQ
;
A
#
# COMPACT_ATOMS: atom_id res chain seq x y z
N MET A 1 -35.53 -27.25 -44.45
CA MET A 1 -34.95 -26.69 -43.23
C MET A 1 -33.48 -26.41 -43.51
N ASN A 2 -33.11 -25.13 -43.60
CA ASN A 2 -31.77 -24.54 -43.44
C ASN A 2 -31.86 -23.09 -43.94
N LEU A 3 -31.86 -22.13 -43.00
CA LEU A 3 -32.01 -20.71 -43.29
C LEU A 3 -30.64 -20.07 -43.57
N VAL A 4 -30.65 -19.18 -44.57
CA VAL A 4 -29.83 -17.95 -44.72
C VAL A 4 -29.01 -17.52 -43.49
N LEU A 5 -27.68 -17.30 -43.59
CA LEU A 5 -26.96 -16.23 -44.29
C LEU A 5 -26.80 -14.94 -43.45
N SER A 6 -25.54 -14.53 -43.25
CA SER A 6 -25.05 -13.17 -42.90
C SER A 6 -25.55 -12.45 -41.64
N PHE A 7 -24.69 -12.43 -40.60
CA PHE A 7 -24.26 -11.20 -39.91
C PHE A 7 -22.76 -11.37 -39.60
N LEU A 8 -21.85 -10.93 -40.48
CA LEU A 8 -21.33 -9.57 -40.65
C LEU A 8 -20.03 -9.34 -39.86
N VAL A 9 -19.00 -8.98 -40.63
CA VAL A 9 -17.63 -8.70 -40.18
C VAL A 9 -17.57 -7.37 -39.43
N ALA A 10 -16.83 -7.36 -38.33
CA ALA A 10 -16.20 -6.22 -37.65
C ALA A 10 -16.97 -4.87 -37.56
N VAL A 11 -17.37 -4.52 -36.35
CA VAL A 11 -17.30 -3.13 -35.87
C VAL A 11 -16.49 -3.06 -34.57
N HIS A 12 -15.35 -2.38 -34.71
CA HIS A 12 -14.71 -1.45 -33.76
C HIS A 12 -14.60 -1.85 -32.28
N SER A 13 -13.39 -2.10 -31.76
CA SER A 13 -12.26 -1.15 -31.55
C SER A 13 -12.29 -0.58 -30.13
N SER A 14 -11.24 -0.87 -29.37
CA SER A 14 -10.82 -0.13 -28.17
C SER A 14 -11.74 -0.19 -26.95
N LEU A 15 -12.31 -1.37 -26.67
CA LEU A 15 -12.62 -1.85 -25.30
C LEU A 15 -12.90 -3.36 -25.38
N ASP A 16 -12.20 -4.26 -24.67
CA ASP A 16 -10.98 -4.09 -23.88
C ASP A 16 -10.05 -5.33 -24.04
N LEU A 17 -8.86 -5.34 -23.43
CA LEU A 17 -7.87 -6.43 -23.52
C LEU A 17 -7.12 -6.73 -22.20
N PHE A 18 -7.46 -6.07 -21.08
CA PHE A 18 -6.79 -6.24 -19.78
C PHE A 18 -7.53 -7.11 -18.77
N LEU A 19 -8.78 -7.53 -19.03
CA LEU A 19 -9.65 -8.18 -18.05
C LEU A 19 -9.63 -9.73 -18.03
N SER A 20 -8.61 -10.41 -18.60
CA SER A 20 -8.73 -11.85 -18.92
C SER A 20 -7.49 -12.73 -18.73
N SER A 21 -6.49 -12.32 -17.93
CA SER A 21 -5.30 -13.14 -17.66
C SER A 21 -5.57 -14.49 -16.96
N CYS A 22 -6.77 -14.71 -16.40
CA CYS A 22 -7.20 -16.03 -15.90
C CYS A 22 -7.85 -16.92 -16.98
N ALA A 23 -8.51 -16.31 -17.98
CA ALA A 23 -9.46 -16.95 -18.90
C ALA A 23 -8.83 -17.92 -19.93
N SER A 24 -7.50 -17.97 -20.04
CA SER A 24 -6.76 -18.81 -20.98
C SER A 24 -6.17 -20.08 -20.35
N SER A 25 -6.38 -20.32 -19.05
CA SER A 25 -5.93 -21.55 -18.38
C SER A 25 -6.89 -22.73 -18.64
N PRO A 26 -6.38 -23.98 -18.76
CA PRO A 26 -7.23 -25.14 -19.05
C PRO A 26 -8.22 -25.41 -17.90
N PRO A 27 -9.46 -25.87 -18.20
CA PRO A 27 -10.58 -25.88 -17.24
C PRO A 27 -10.37 -26.76 -15.99
N HIS A 28 -9.36 -27.63 -15.97
CA HIS A 28 -8.99 -28.41 -14.78
C HIS A 28 -8.12 -27.64 -13.76
N LEU A 29 -7.52 -26.50 -14.14
CA LEU A 29 -6.66 -25.70 -13.25
C LEU A 29 -7.47 -24.64 -12.46
N TYR A 30 -8.69 -24.36 -12.90
CA TYR A 30 -9.62 -23.41 -12.29
C TYR A 30 -10.16 -23.82 -10.91
N LEU A 31 -10.11 -25.10 -10.56
CA LEU A 31 -10.71 -25.66 -9.33
C LEU A 31 -9.81 -25.53 -8.08
N LEU A 32 -8.64 -24.90 -8.21
CA LEU A 32 -7.59 -24.86 -7.18
C LEU A 32 -6.91 -23.49 -6.98
N LEU A 33 -7.34 -22.45 -7.69
CA LEU A 33 -6.90 -21.09 -7.40
C LEU A 33 -7.77 -20.54 -6.26
N PRO A 34 -7.24 -20.35 -5.03
CA PRO A 34 -7.98 -19.63 -4.00
C PRO A 34 -8.25 -18.22 -4.51
N GLU A 35 -9.40 -17.66 -4.14
CA GLU A 35 -9.73 -16.26 -4.41
C GLU A 35 -8.62 -15.36 -3.86
N CYS A 36 -8.24 -14.32 -4.62
CA CYS A 36 -7.27 -13.35 -4.15
C CYS A 36 -7.85 -12.57 -2.97
N ASP A 37 -7.43 -12.89 -1.75
CA ASP A 37 -7.69 -12.03 -0.62
C ASP A 37 -6.84 -10.76 -0.76
N CYS A 38 -7.51 -9.63 -1.01
CA CYS A 38 -6.90 -8.30 -1.07
C CYS A 38 -7.35 -7.41 0.10
N SER A 39 -7.79 -7.99 1.22
CA SER A 39 -8.30 -7.27 2.40
C SER A 39 -9.45 -6.29 2.08
N GLY A 40 -10.17 -6.50 0.97
CA GLY A 40 -11.14 -5.55 0.40
C GLY A 40 -10.54 -4.27 -0.22
N ARG A 41 -9.21 -4.10 -0.18
CA ARG A 41 -8.49 -2.90 -0.62
C ARG A 41 -8.07 -2.91 -2.09
N SER A 42 -8.25 -4.02 -2.79
CA SER A 42 -8.18 -4.09 -4.25
C SER A 42 -9.19 -5.07 -4.82
N ASP A 43 -9.62 -4.82 -6.05
CA ASP A 43 -10.42 -5.66 -6.93
C ASP A 43 -9.59 -6.26 -8.09
N GLU A 44 -8.29 -5.97 -8.15
CA GLU A 44 -7.36 -6.46 -9.18
C GLU A 44 -6.24 -7.30 -8.56
N CYS A 45 -5.97 -8.48 -9.12
CA CYS A 45 -4.85 -9.33 -8.71
C CYS A 45 -4.23 -10.11 -9.88
N VAL A 46 -3.00 -10.59 -9.67
CA VAL A 46 -2.27 -11.45 -10.60
C VAL A 46 -1.70 -12.67 -9.87
N PHE A 47 -1.45 -13.76 -10.60
CA PHE A 47 -0.75 -14.92 -10.05
C PHE A 47 0.77 -14.76 -10.24
N ASP A 48 1.51 -14.88 -9.14
CA ASP A 48 2.96 -14.69 -9.04
C ASP A 48 3.62 -16.02 -8.60
N MET A 49 4.30 -16.67 -9.55
CA MET A 49 4.92 -17.99 -9.34
C MET A 49 6.11 -17.96 -8.37
N ASP A 50 6.82 -16.84 -8.26
CA ASP A 50 7.99 -16.72 -7.39
C ASP A 50 7.54 -16.48 -5.94
N GLN A 51 6.45 -15.74 -5.74
CA GLN A 51 5.77 -15.64 -4.46
C GLN A 51 5.20 -16.99 -3.99
N TYR A 52 4.55 -17.74 -4.90
CA TYR A 52 4.02 -19.08 -4.61
C TYR A 52 5.11 -20.04 -4.12
N ARG A 53 6.29 -20.01 -4.76
CA ARG A 53 7.46 -20.81 -4.35
C ARG A 53 7.96 -20.48 -2.95
N GLY A 54 7.90 -19.21 -2.53
CA GLY A 54 8.37 -18.76 -1.23
C GLY A 54 7.37 -18.95 -0.09
N THR A 55 6.07 -18.88 -0.37
CA THR A 55 5.02 -18.73 0.66
C THR A 55 3.89 -19.77 0.60
N GLY A 56 3.74 -20.49 -0.52
CA GLY A 56 2.57 -21.32 -0.79
C GLY A 56 1.32 -20.53 -1.24
N SER A 57 1.36 -19.20 -1.23
CA SER A 57 0.34 -18.31 -1.81
C SER A 57 0.90 -17.65 -3.06
N GLY A 58 0.15 -17.66 -4.16
CA GLY A 58 0.56 -17.03 -5.43
C GLY A 58 -0.26 -15.82 -5.82
N GLY A 59 -1.30 -15.45 -5.07
CA GLY A 59 -2.15 -14.30 -5.39
C GLY A 59 -1.49 -13.01 -4.92
N ARG A 60 -1.17 -12.10 -5.85
CA ARG A 60 -0.65 -10.77 -5.55
C ARG A 60 -1.60 -9.69 -6.06
N CYS A 61 -2.12 -8.89 -5.14
CA CYS A 61 -3.00 -7.77 -5.44
C CYS A 61 -2.25 -6.64 -6.18
N LEU A 62 -2.95 -5.92 -7.03
CA LEU A 62 -2.48 -4.73 -7.72
C LEU A 62 -3.21 -3.50 -7.17
N ASN A 63 -2.65 -2.29 -7.38
CA ASN A 63 -3.34 -1.02 -7.15
C ASN A 63 -4.02 -0.87 -5.76
N CYS A 64 -3.39 -1.37 -4.69
CA CYS A 64 -3.89 -1.30 -3.31
C CYS A 64 -4.34 0.13 -2.92
N ARG A 65 -5.62 0.25 -2.56
CA ARG A 65 -6.29 1.50 -2.11
C ARG A 65 -5.89 1.86 -0.67
N ASP A 66 -6.44 2.96 -0.15
CA ASP A 66 -6.41 3.28 1.29
C ASP A 66 -5.00 3.33 1.92
N ASN A 67 -4.00 3.69 1.11
CA ASN A 67 -2.56 3.68 1.44
C ASN A 67 -2.04 2.34 1.99
N THR A 68 -2.62 1.22 1.57
CA THR A 68 -2.12 -0.11 1.91
C THR A 68 -1.06 -0.61 0.91
N ASP A 69 -0.28 -1.57 1.37
CA ASP A 69 0.78 -2.29 0.66
C ASP A 69 0.76 -3.77 1.08
N GLY A 70 1.57 -4.58 0.42
CA GLY A 70 1.72 -6.01 0.69
C GLY A 70 0.97 -6.87 -0.33
N PRO A 71 1.27 -8.19 -0.38
CA PRO A 71 0.67 -9.12 -1.35
C PRO A 71 -0.86 -9.14 -1.34
N HIS A 72 -1.45 -8.91 -0.16
CA HIS A 72 -2.87 -8.99 0.14
C HIS A 72 -3.44 -7.62 0.54
N CYS A 73 -2.70 -6.54 0.22
CA CYS A 73 -2.96 -5.18 0.69
C CYS A 73 -3.15 -5.09 2.22
N GLU A 74 -2.46 -5.98 2.95
CA GLU A 74 -2.75 -6.32 4.35
C GLU A 74 -2.12 -5.37 5.37
N ARG A 75 -1.16 -4.53 4.95
CA ARG A 75 -0.42 -3.59 5.80
C ARG A 75 -0.47 -2.18 5.23
N CYS A 76 -0.04 -1.19 6.00
CA CYS A 76 0.16 0.16 5.49
C CYS A 76 1.43 0.26 4.63
N LYS A 77 1.45 1.21 3.70
CA LYS A 77 2.68 1.69 3.05
C LYS A 77 3.66 2.23 4.11
N GLU A 78 4.93 2.34 3.74
CA GLU A 78 5.92 3.08 4.54
C GLU A 78 5.44 4.51 4.81
N ASP A 79 5.84 5.03 5.98
CA ASP A 79 5.46 6.33 6.53
C ASP A 79 3.94 6.51 6.73
N HIS A 80 3.21 5.40 6.90
CA HIS A 80 1.78 5.37 7.25
C HIS A 80 1.50 4.43 8.42
N TYR A 81 0.34 4.63 9.07
CA TYR A 81 -0.16 3.82 10.19
C TYR A 81 -1.69 3.72 10.16
N ARG A 82 -2.25 2.79 10.96
CA ARG A 82 -3.68 2.70 11.24
C ARG A 82 -3.90 2.06 12.61
N SER A 83 -5.01 2.39 13.26
CA SER A 83 -5.35 1.85 14.59
C SER A 83 -6.05 0.49 14.52
N SER A 84 -6.92 0.28 13.53
CA SER A 84 -7.63 -0.98 13.28
C SER A 84 -7.42 -1.49 11.84
N PRO A 85 -7.52 -2.80 11.54
CA PRO A 85 -7.41 -3.32 10.17
C PRO A 85 -8.46 -2.77 9.18
N GLU A 86 -9.63 -2.40 9.70
CA GLU A 86 -10.74 -1.81 8.93
C GLU A 86 -10.51 -0.34 8.57
N ASP A 87 -9.57 0.34 9.24
CA ASP A 87 -9.24 1.75 9.00
C ASP A 87 -8.42 1.94 7.71
N VAL A 88 -8.51 3.15 7.15
CA VAL A 88 -7.61 3.64 6.10
C VAL A 88 -6.24 3.95 6.70
N CYS A 89 -5.15 3.65 5.99
CA CYS A 89 -3.81 4.02 6.44
C CYS A 89 -3.58 5.54 6.32
N LEU A 90 -3.32 6.17 7.46
CA LEU A 90 -3.06 7.60 7.60
C LEU A 90 -1.54 7.86 7.50
N PRO A 91 -1.12 8.96 6.86
CA PRO A 91 0.30 9.34 6.82
C PRO A 91 0.81 9.73 8.21
N CYS A 92 1.99 9.26 8.56
CA CYS A 92 2.66 9.53 9.83
C CYS A 92 2.96 11.03 10.01
N ASN A 93 3.35 11.72 8.94
CA ASN A 93 3.73 13.14 8.92
C ASN A 93 4.82 13.52 9.95
N CYS A 94 5.75 12.61 10.24
CA CYS A 94 6.89 12.91 11.12
C CYS A 94 7.79 13.99 10.50
N ASN A 95 8.21 14.98 11.28
CA ASN A 95 9.02 16.08 10.77
C ASN A 95 10.43 15.61 10.38
N ILE A 96 10.79 15.65 9.09
CA ILE A 96 12.09 15.19 8.55
C ILE A 96 13.33 15.76 9.27
N ASN A 97 13.22 16.99 9.79
CA ASN A 97 14.29 17.63 10.55
C ASN A 97 14.33 17.15 11.99
N GLY A 98 13.18 16.90 12.62
CA GLY A 98 13.05 16.60 14.03
C GLY A 98 12.89 15.13 14.42
N SER A 99 12.48 14.24 13.51
CA SER A 99 12.33 12.81 13.77
C SER A 99 13.56 12.01 13.32
N VAL A 100 13.73 10.82 13.91
CA VAL A 100 14.78 9.85 13.54
C VAL A 100 14.43 9.11 12.25
N THR A 101 13.14 8.80 12.08
CA THR A 101 12.55 8.14 10.90
C THR A 101 11.28 8.87 10.46
N GLN A 102 10.83 8.67 9.22
CA GLN A 102 9.51 9.16 8.76
C GLN A 102 8.36 8.21 9.18
N GLN A 103 8.68 6.94 9.40
CA GLN A 103 7.77 5.96 10.01
C GLN A 103 7.49 6.29 11.49
N CYS A 104 6.22 6.14 11.86
CA CYS A 104 5.65 6.28 13.19
C CYS A 104 5.16 4.93 13.73
N ASP A 105 4.76 4.91 15.01
CA ASP A 105 4.14 3.74 15.64
C ASP A 105 2.66 3.55 15.27
N GLN A 106 2.01 2.53 15.84
CA GLN A 106 0.60 2.19 15.60
C GLN A 106 -0.39 3.28 16.07
N THR A 107 0.04 4.23 16.91
CA THR A 107 -0.77 5.37 17.36
C THR A 107 -0.58 6.61 16.48
N GLY A 108 0.43 6.60 15.60
CA GLY A 108 0.83 7.76 14.81
C GLY A 108 2.01 8.54 15.40
N SER A 109 2.56 8.11 16.54
CA SER A 109 3.61 8.83 17.27
C SER A 109 4.98 8.62 16.65
N CYS A 110 5.73 9.70 16.47
CA CYS A 110 7.04 9.72 15.83
C CYS A 110 8.19 9.60 16.85
N VAL A 111 9.29 8.96 16.46
CA VAL A 111 10.52 8.92 17.29
C VAL A 111 11.33 10.20 17.06
N CYS A 112 11.44 11.05 18.07
CA CYS A 112 12.10 12.35 17.96
C CYS A 112 13.61 12.29 18.22
N LYS A 113 14.36 13.18 17.56
CA LYS A 113 15.78 13.46 17.83
C LYS A 113 15.93 14.18 19.18
N GLU A 114 17.16 14.19 19.71
CA GLU A 114 17.48 14.92 20.93
C GLU A 114 17.11 16.42 20.82
N GLY A 115 16.51 16.97 21.87
CA GLY A 115 16.06 18.37 21.89
C GLY A 115 14.75 18.65 21.17
N VAL A 116 14.08 17.62 20.65
CA VAL A 116 12.83 17.71 19.88
C VAL A 116 11.71 16.93 20.59
N THR A 117 10.48 17.41 20.46
CA THR A 117 9.26 16.87 21.08
C THR A 117 8.02 17.17 20.22
N GLY A 118 6.85 16.78 20.72
CA GLY A 118 5.59 16.76 19.98
C GLY A 118 5.38 15.43 19.25
N GLU A 119 4.12 15.05 19.04
CA GLU A 119 3.75 13.77 18.40
C GLU A 119 4.41 13.58 17.04
N LYS A 120 4.59 14.68 16.28
CA LYS A 120 5.21 14.70 14.95
C LYS A 120 6.64 15.23 14.95
N CYS A 121 7.27 15.43 16.13
CA CYS A 121 8.64 15.94 16.29
C CYS A 121 8.89 17.31 15.63
N ASP A 122 7.92 18.21 15.71
CA ASP A 122 7.95 19.55 15.09
C ASP A 122 8.37 20.67 16.06
N THR A 123 8.49 20.36 17.35
CA THR A 123 8.63 21.34 18.43
C THR A 123 9.94 21.12 19.20
N CYS A 124 10.65 22.18 19.56
CA CYS A 124 11.85 22.06 20.41
C CYS A 124 11.47 21.87 21.88
N THR A 125 12.22 21.05 22.63
CA THR A 125 12.09 20.97 24.09
C THR A 125 12.55 22.28 24.77
N PRO A 126 12.10 22.59 25.99
CA PRO A 126 12.64 23.71 26.77
C PRO A 126 14.18 23.67 26.84
N GLY A 127 14.83 24.83 26.70
CA GLY A 127 16.30 24.93 26.58
C GLY A 127 16.86 24.62 25.18
N PHE A 128 15.99 24.41 24.18
CA PHE A 128 16.36 24.26 22.78
C PHE A 128 15.54 25.21 21.89
N HIS A 129 16.08 25.56 20.72
CA HIS A 129 15.48 26.45 19.74
C HIS A 129 15.90 26.07 18.31
N SER A 130 15.26 26.68 17.30
CA SER A 130 15.60 26.55 15.88
C SER A 130 15.75 25.11 15.37
N LEU A 131 14.62 24.45 15.10
CA LEU A 131 14.59 23.14 14.45
C LEU A 131 15.24 23.18 13.05
N GLY A 132 16.18 22.28 12.81
CA GLY A 132 16.85 22.08 11.52
C GLY A 132 17.26 20.62 11.31
N LEU A 133 18.01 20.32 10.25
CA LEU A 133 18.32 18.96 9.78
C LEU A 133 18.81 17.97 10.88
N GLY A 134 19.50 18.47 11.91
CA GLY A 134 20.00 17.70 13.04
C GLY A 134 19.13 17.68 14.30
N GLY A 135 17.89 18.17 14.25
CA GLY A 135 17.06 18.47 15.42
C GLY A 135 17.17 19.95 15.84
N CYS A 136 16.92 20.24 17.12
CA CYS A 136 17.01 21.62 17.65
C CYS A 136 18.39 21.94 18.23
N ARG A 137 18.76 23.22 18.25
CA ARG A 137 19.99 23.73 18.88
C ARG A 137 19.74 24.03 20.35
N ARG A 138 20.65 23.61 21.25
CA ARG A 138 20.63 24.03 22.65
C ARG A 138 20.80 25.55 22.74
N SER A 139 20.05 26.21 23.62
CA SER A 139 20.35 27.57 24.06
C SER A 139 21.38 27.49 25.19
N GLU A 140 22.65 27.72 24.89
CA GLU A 140 23.70 27.81 25.89
C GLU A 140 23.57 29.11 26.70
N GLY A 141 23.54 28.99 28.03
CA GLY A 141 23.55 30.12 28.96
C GLY A 141 22.20 30.43 29.61
N GLN A 142 22.02 29.90 30.83
CA GLN A 142 21.16 30.47 31.86
C GLN A 142 21.80 30.27 33.24
#